data_AF-A0A9D5NNJ9-F1
#
_entry.id   AF-A0A9D5NNJ9-F1
#
_cell.length_a   1.000
_cell.length_b   1.000
_cell.length_c   1.000
_cell.angle_alpha   90.00
_cell.angle_beta   90.00
_cell.angle_gamma   90.00
#
_symmetry.space_group_name_H-M   'P 1'
#
loop_
_entity.id
_entity.type
_entity.pdbx_description
1 polymer ?
#
loop_
_entity_poly.entity_id
_entity_poly.type
_entity_poly.pdbx_seq_one_letter_code
_entity_poly.pdbx_strand_id
1 'polypeptide(L)'
;MKKILTYLALGLALAAVSCTKADLKENGVGMGVLSMDMSLSDQTKAMSQDELLNTAQVKIYKADFSGLVRSYAYSNMPSPFYLAADAYRVDVVAGEAAKETPAPASFENKSYKGSKEFTITAGNVTNVEVVAGLNNAVTNISFDQTVADNFSEGYTFTIGLDAEDAATQLVYNASNSGSEGYFIVAGLDEPSFTWTFSGVLAKDGSAFTKTGVIEDIVPGKLYKMNLKYTIKDGDLEFTLVVDYTTDIVDDTIVFEPVSTGLAITPAYEIWAAHATVYADVDPNENAGATVQFAYSTDGGSTWEYADGVNYGEGVWKADLTGLTPSTEYTYALAINGEHVGNPLTFTTEAAPALPNSSFEYVSKVSGKDYYKFYDPNCGVADGSYMFWGSGNGEGSEGVNGSANMGIVITTIDTGDKIDGNQSVLCQNNSIVGMLTAGNLFTGQFAGLVGTSGGKVNFGRPWTSRPSALKIWAKYTTGQINILKNDNLGVSKSDYDRAQIKVAIGTWDYKKYGGTKDSPVHVNTTDASTFVDFYTDESTIANGDLIIYNDGYMINNGEKVTATTSGWIEYIIPLDYRQFTTYPTHIVISCATSQFGDYFTGYDGGRLWIDAAELIYE
;
A
#
# COMPACT_ATOMS: atom_id res chain seq x y z
N MET A 1 -13.31 -3.39 -51.17
CA MET A 1 -14.49 -4.28 -51.19
C MET A 1 -14.32 -5.33 -50.11
N LYS A 2 -15.29 -5.39 -49.20
CA LYS A 2 -15.63 -6.47 -48.24
C LYS A 2 -14.76 -7.73 -48.30
N LYS A 3 -14.25 -8.16 -47.14
CA LYS A 3 -14.67 -9.43 -46.53
C LYS A 3 -14.37 -9.46 -45.03
N ILE A 4 -15.46 -9.32 -44.29
CA ILE A 4 -15.67 -9.80 -42.92
C ILE A 4 -15.32 -11.29 -42.88
N LEU A 5 -14.50 -11.70 -41.90
CA LEU A 5 -14.48 -13.07 -41.40
C LEU A 5 -14.36 -13.04 -39.87
N THR A 6 -15.53 -13.00 -39.26
CA THR A 6 -15.84 -13.45 -37.91
C THR A 6 -15.35 -14.89 -37.72
N TYR A 7 -14.55 -15.15 -36.68
CA TYR A 7 -14.52 -16.47 -36.04
C TYR A 7 -14.67 -16.29 -34.53
N LEU A 8 -15.78 -16.78 -34.03
CA LEU A 8 -16.15 -16.92 -32.63
C LEU A 8 -16.40 -18.42 -32.42
N ALA A 9 -15.53 -19.10 -31.68
CA ALA A 9 -15.75 -20.40 -31.02
C ALA A 9 -14.47 -20.75 -30.22
N LEU A 10 -14.42 -20.51 -28.90
CA LEU A 10 -14.88 -21.39 -27.80
C LEU A 10 -14.01 -22.64 -27.58
N GLY A 11 -13.28 -22.64 -26.46
CA GLY A 11 -13.06 -23.81 -25.59
C GLY A 11 -11.81 -24.66 -25.83
N LEU A 12 -10.81 -24.49 -24.96
CA LEU A 12 -10.26 -25.64 -24.23
C LEU A 12 -9.79 -25.21 -22.84
N ALA A 13 -10.51 -25.73 -21.84
CA ALA A 13 -10.12 -25.75 -20.46
C ALA A 13 -8.90 -26.64 -20.25
N LEU A 14 -7.99 -26.21 -19.38
CA LEU A 14 -7.21 -27.10 -18.53
C LEU A 14 -7.34 -26.60 -17.09
N ALA A 15 -7.75 -27.54 -16.25
CA ALA A 15 -8.17 -27.33 -14.88
C ALA A 15 -6.97 -27.21 -13.92
N ALA A 16 -7.21 -26.43 -12.86
CA ALA A 16 -6.64 -26.43 -11.52
C ALA A 16 -5.38 -27.25 -11.23
N VAL A 17 -4.36 -26.55 -10.71
CA VAL A 17 -3.76 -26.86 -9.39
C VAL A 17 -3.66 -25.55 -8.58
N SER A 18 -3.99 -25.68 -7.29
CA SER A 18 -4.18 -24.68 -6.22
C SER A 18 -2.96 -23.83 -5.85
N CYS A 19 -3.14 -22.51 -5.59
CA CYS A 19 -2.98 -21.88 -4.25
C CYS A 19 -3.20 -20.34 -4.25
N THR A 20 -4.05 -19.94 -3.31
CA THR A 20 -4.59 -18.65 -2.80
C THR A 20 -3.94 -17.28 -3.11
N LYS A 21 -4.78 -16.35 -3.61
CA LYS A 21 -4.60 -14.87 -3.72
C LYS A 21 -4.57 -14.17 -2.33
N ALA A 22 -3.68 -13.19 -2.14
CA ALA A 22 -3.76 -12.17 -1.10
C ALA A 22 -3.74 -10.75 -1.72
N ASP A 23 -4.65 -9.87 -1.28
CA ASP A 23 -4.87 -8.53 -1.83
C ASP A 23 -3.88 -7.50 -1.22
N LEU A 24 -2.86 -7.15 -2.00
CA LEU A 24 -1.88 -6.10 -1.72
C LEU A 24 -2.57 -4.71 -1.74
N LYS A 25 -2.16 -3.71 -0.94
CA LYS A 25 -2.62 -2.29 -0.99
C LYS A 25 -1.52 -1.25 -0.65
N GLU A 26 -1.50 -0.08 -1.29
CA GLU A 26 -0.65 1.10 -0.99
C GLU A 26 -1.57 2.29 -0.64
N ASN A 27 -1.31 2.94 0.50
CA ASN A 27 -2.10 4.07 1.02
C ASN A 27 -3.61 3.77 1.16
N GLY A 28 -3.97 2.51 1.46
CA GLY A 28 -5.36 2.05 1.58
C GLY A 28 -6.01 1.62 0.25
N VAL A 29 -5.30 1.73 -0.88
CA VAL A 29 -5.82 1.39 -2.21
C VAL A 29 -5.10 0.16 -2.75
N GLY A 30 -5.83 -0.86 -3.20
CA GLY A 30 -5.24 -2.18 -3.45
C GLY A 30 -4.25 -2.25 -4.61
N MET A 31 -3.06 -2.82 -4.46
CA MET A 31 -2.05 -2.95 -5.50
C MET A 31 -2.45 -3.98 -6.53
N GLY A 32 -2.28 -3.63 -7.80
CA GLY A 32 -2.17 -4.62 -8.87
C GLY A 32 -0.73 -4.72 -9.34
N VAL A 33 -0.45 -5.78 -10.08
CA VAL A 33 0.82 -5.96 -10.79
C VAL A 33 0.69 -5.23 -12.12
N LEU A 34 1.64 -4.37 -12.45
CA LEU A 34 1.77 -3.86 -13.81
C LEU A 34 2.78 -4.72 -14.57
N SER A 35 2.32 -5.34 -15.65
CA SER A 35 3.18 -5.87 -16.70
C SER A 35 3.12 -4.90 -17.87
N MET A 36 4.27 -4.50 -18.40
CA MET A 36 4.31 -3.47 -19.43
C MET A 36 5.25 -3.89 -20.56
N ASP A 37 4.71 -3.80 -21.77
CA ASP A 37 5.43 -4.07 -23.01
C ASP A 37 5.52 -2.79 -23.84
N MET A 38 6.67 -2.59 -24.47
CA MET A 38 6.92 -1.47 -25.36
C MET A 38 7.06 -1.95 -26.79
N SER A 39 6.33 -1.33 -27.72
CA SER A 39 6.51 -1.56 -29.16
C SER A 39 6.75 -0.25 -29.92
N LEU A 40 7.63 -0.34 -30.91
CA LEU A 40 7.94 0.72 -31.87
C LEU A 40 7.34 0.34 -33.22
N SER A 41 7.00 1.36 -34.00
CA SER A 41 6.30 1.24 -35.28
C SER A 41 7.29 1.26 -36.52
N ASP A 42 6.88 0.98 -37.78
CA ASP A 42 7.62 0.58 -39.01
C ASP A 42 8.92 1.28 -39.28
N GLN A 43 9.92 0.47 -39.62
CA GLN A 43 11.23 1.00 -39.94
C GLN A 43 11.68 0.63 -41.34
N THR A 44 11.75 1.66 -42.17
CA THR A 44 12.92 1.87 -43.04
C THR A 44 14.08 2.36 -42.14
N LYS A 45 14.93 1.43 -41.65
CA LYS A 45 15.94 1.66 -40.59
C LYS A 45 17.15 2.51 -41.01
N ALA A 46 17.58 3.32 -40.04
CA ALA A 46 18.98 3.69 -39.78
C ALA A 46 19.57 2.99 -38.51
N MET A 47 18.76 2.46 -37.56
CA MET A 47 19.22 1.81 -36.31
C MET A 47 18.44 0.51 -36.00
N SER A 48 19.06 -0.48 -35.34
CA SER A 48 18.43 -1.78 -35.00
C SER A 48 17.38 -1.67 -33.87
N GLN A 49 16.50 -2.67 -33.71
CA GLN A 49 15.40 -2.63 -32.72
C GLN A 49 15.93 -2.81 -31.30
N ASP A 50 16.91 -3.70 -31.13
CA ASP A 50 17.51 -4.02 -29.83
C ASP A 50 18.24 -2.81 -29.23
N GLU A 51 18.89 -2.01 -30.08
CA GLU A 51 19.57 -0.78 -29.65
C GLU A 51 18.58 0.29 -29.14
N LEU A 52 17.43 0.41 -29.79
CA LEU A 52 16.37 1.36 -29.39
C LEU A 52 15.69 0.94 -28.09
N LEU A 53 15.42 -0.36 -27.89
CA LEU A 53 14.78 -0.86 -26.68
C LEU A 53 15.73 -0.86 -25.47
N ASN A 54 17.01 -1.19 -25.66
CA ASN A 54 18.00 -1.18 -24.58
C ASN A 54 18.24 0.21 -23.99
N THR A 55 18.00 1.25 -24.76
CA THR A 55 18.26 2.65 -24.38
C THR A 55 17.00 3.47 -24.11
N ALA A 56 15.81 2.92 -24.38
CA ALA A 56 14.54 3.61 -24.15
C ALA A 56 14.35 3.95 -22.68
N GLN A 57 13.83 5.14 -22.41
CA GLN A 57 13.50 5.64 -21.08
C GLN A 57 12.00 5.56 -20.85
N VAL A 58 11.58 4.87 -19.79
CA VAL A 58 10.19 4.72 -19.36
C VAL A 58 9.96 5.53 -18.10
N LYS A 59 8.90 6.33 -18.07
CA LYS A 59 8.47 7.11 -16.91
C LYS A 59 7.00 6.86 -16.63
N ILE A 60 6.67 6.56 -15.38
CA ILE A 60 5.30 6.32 -14.94
C ILE A 60 4.89 7.47 -14.05
N TYR A 61 3.74 8.04 -14.34
CA TYR A 61 3.14 9.16 -13.65
C TYR A 61 1.77 8.75 -13.10
N LYS A 62 1.28 9.47 -12.09
CA LYS A 62 -0.15 9.44 -11.78
C LYS A 62 -0.92 10.06 -12.95
N ALA A 63 -2.08 9.50 -13.30
CA ALA A 63 -2.89 10.02 -14.41
C ALA A 63 -3.40 11.44 -14.16
N ASP A 64 -3.51 11.86 -12.90
CA ASP A 64 -3.89 13.22 -12.50
C ASP A 64 -2.73 14.24 -12.58
N PHE A 65 -1.57 13.84 -13.12
CA PHE A 65 -0.36 14.66 -13.24
C PHE A 65 0.24 15.14 -11.91
N SER A 66 -0.19 14.56 -10.77
CA SER A 66 0.30 14.94 -9.44
C SER A 66 1.79 14.62 -9.21
N GLY A 67 2.41 13.78 -10.05
CA GLY A 67 3.85 13.59 -10.03
C GLY A 67 4.35 12.38 -10.80
N LEU A 68 5.66 12.35 -11.04
CA LEU A 68 6.40 11.18 -11.50
C LEU A 68 6.43 10.14 -10.38
N VAL A 69 5.95 8.95 -10.69
CA VAL A 69 5.90 7.80 -9.78
C VAL A 69 7.17 6.97 -9.91
N ARG A 70 7.61 6.68 -11.15
CA ARG A 70 8.83 5.88 -11.44
C ARG A 70 9.50 6.30 -12.74
N SER A 71 10.80 6.05 -12.87
CA SER A 71 11.59 6.26 -14.10
C SER A 71 12.63 5.16 -14.24
N TYR A 72 12.76 4.59 -15.43
CA TYR A 72 13.67 3.50 -15.74
C TYR A 72 14.24 3.66 -17.15
N ALA A 73 15.45 3.13 -17.39
CA ALA A 73 15.74 2.61 -18.73
C ALA A 73 14.96 1.31 -18.89
N TYR A 74 14.39 1.03 -20.06
CA TYR A 74 13.54 -0.15 -20.26
C TYR A 74 14.29 -1.46 -19.98
N SER A 75 15.57 -1.53 -20.36
CA SER A 75 16.50 -2.63 -20.02
C SER A 75 16.71 -2.83 -18.51
N ASN A 76 16.45 -1.81 -17.70
CA ASN A 76 16.63 -1.80 -16.24
C ASN A 76 15.28 -1.69 -15.50
N MET A 77 14.16 -1.87 -16.19
CA MET A 77 12.83 -1.75 -15.60
C MET A 77 12.46 -3.08 -14.93
N PRO A 78 12.07 -3.08 -13.63
CA PRO A 78 11.71 -4.30 -12.94
C PRO A 78 10.42 -4.90 -13.51
N SER A 79 10.34 -6.24 -13.61
CA SER A 79 9.15 -6.99 -14.00
C SER A 79 9.05 -8.28 -13.18
N PRO A 80 7.93 -8.54 -12.46
CA PRO A 80 6.78 -7.65 -12.28
C PRO A 80 7.07 -6.49 -11.31
N PHE A 81 6.33 -5.38 -11.42
CA PHE A 81 6.38 -4.31 -10.41
C PHE A 81 4.98 -3.82 -10.03
N TYR A 82 4.83 -3.44 -8.76
CA TYR A 82 3.55 -3.11 -8.16
C TYR A 82 3.29 -1.60 -8.15
N LEU A 83 2.02 -1.23 -8.33
CA LEU A 83 1.53 0.13 -8.19
C LEU A 83 0.21 0.11 -7.39
N ALA A 84 -0.07 1.13 -6.57
CA ALA A 84 -1.38 1.29 -5.93
C ALA A 84 -2.50 1.19 -6.96
N ALA A 85 -3.66 0.61 -6.65
CA ALA A 85 -4.80 0.73 -7.56
C ALA A 85 -5.13 2.19 -7.73
N ASP A 86 -4.92 2.66 -8.94
CA ASP A 86 -5.13 4.03 -9.31
C ASP A 86 -5.03 4.13 -10.82
N ALA A 87 -5.38 5.30 -11.35
CA ALA A 87 -5.08 5.64 -12.72
C ALA A 87 -3.65 6.17 -12.82
N TYR A 88 -2.90 5.63 -13.78
CA TYR A 88 -1.55 6.03 -14.11
C TYR A 88 -1.44 6.34 -15.58
N ARG A 89 -0.35 6.99 -15.94
CA ARG A 89 0.12 7.14 -17.30
C ARG A 89 1.56 6.68 -17.38
N VAL A 90 1.90 5.91 -18.39
CA VAL A 90 3.28 5.66 -18.75
C VAL A 90 3.65 6.49 -19.97
N ASP A 91 4.82 7.10 -19.91
CA ASP A 91 5.49 7.79 -21.01
C ASP A 91 6.79 7.06 -21.34
N VAL A 92 7.04 6.87 -22.63
CA VAL A 92 8.23 6.20 -23.15
C VAL A 92 8.93 7.13 -24.12
N VAL A 93 10.26 7.23 -24.04
CA VAL A 93 11.11 7.94 -25.00
C VAL A 93 12.21 7.00 -25.48
N ALA A 94 12.41 6.87 -26.79
CA ALA A 94 13.44 6.01 -27.37
C ALA A 94 14.17 6.69 -28.54
N GLY A 95 15.32 6.16 -28.94
CA GLY A 95 16.17 6.74 -29.99
C GLY A 95 17.02 7.88 -29.49
N GLU A 96 17.30 8.86 -30.35
CA GLU A 96 18.28 9.93 -30.05
C GLU A 96 17.93 10.70 -28.77
N ALA A 97 16.65 11.03 -28.57
CA ALA A 97 16.15 11.75 -27.39
C ALA A 97 16.30 10.99 -26.06
N ALA A 98 16.62 9.70 -26.09
CA ALA A 98 16.83 8.90 -24.88
C ALA A 98 18.31 8.85 -24.43
N LYS A 99 19.25 9.33 -25.25
CA LYS A 99 20.69 9.36 -24.91
C LYS A 99 20.97 10.40 -23.82
N GLU A 100 22.03 10.17 -23.03
CA GLU A 100 22.50 11.12 -22.01
C GLU A 100 22.85 12.49 -22.60
N THR A 101 23.42 12.50 -23.80
CA THR A 101 23.74 13.70 -24.58
C THR A 101 23.10 13.60 -25.97
N PRO A 102 21.80 13.92 -26.12
CA PRO A 102 21.10 13.78 -27.38
C PRO A 102 21.57 14.84 -28.37
N ALA A 103 21.76 14.49 -29.64
CA ALA A 103 21.92 15.45 -30.71
C ALA A 103 20.56 16.12 -31.01
N PRO A 104 20.39 17.44 -30.73
CA PRO A 104 19.07 18.08 -30.85
C PRO A 104 18.55 18.15 -32.30
N ALA A 105 19.43 18.08 -33.29
CA ALA A 105 19.09 18.06 -34.70
C ALA A 105 19.98 17.08 -35.50
N SER A 106 19.38 16.31 -36.41
CA SER A 106 20.11 15.35 -37.24
C SER A 106 19.34 15.03 -38.54
N PHE A 107 20.06 14.69 -39.62
CA PHE A 107 19.45 14.15 -40.84
C PHE A 107 19.15 12.64 -40.75
N GLU A 108 19.68 11.96 -39.74
CA GLU A 108 19.64 10.49 -39.64
C GLU A 108 18.99 10.00 -38.35
N ASN A 109 19.19 10.74 -37.25
CA ASN A 109 18.82 10.27 -35.92
C ASN A 109 17.37 10.57 -35.60
N LYS A 110 16.58 9.51 -35.43
CA LYS A 110 15.17 9.57 -35.06
C LYS A 110 14.99 9.40 -33.55
N SER A 111 13.88 9.91 -33.06
CA SER A 111 13.41 9.83 -31.69
C SER A 111 11.95 9.45 -31.69
N TYR A 112 11.56 8.63 -30.72
CA TYR A 112 10.22 8.07 -30.61
C TYR A 112 9.66 8.36 -29.23
N LYS A 113 8.35 8.57 -29.16
CA LYS A 113 7.65 8.78 -27.90
C LYS A 113 6.31 8.09 -27.92
N GLY A 114 5.99 7.41 -26.83
CA GLY A 114 4.71 6.77 -26.60
C GLY A 114 4.14 7.22 -25.27
N SER A 115 2.83 7.26 -25.15
CA SER A 115 2.16 7.49 -23.88
C SER A 115 0.85 6.73 -23.81
N LYS A 116 0.57 6.12 -22.66
CA LYS A 116 -0.69 5.40 -22.45
C LYS A 116 -1.13 5.50 -21.01
N GLU A 117 -2.40 5.83 -20.83
CA GLU A 117 -3.07 5.72 -19.54
C GLU A 117 -3.53 4.29 -19.29
N PHE A 118 -3.45 3.88 -18.04
CA PHE A 118 -3.91 2.58 -17.58
C PHE A 118 -4.37 2.65 -16.13
N THR A 119 -5.16 1.67 -15.73
CA THR A 119 -5.66 1.58 -14.35
C THR A 119 -5.15 0.30 -13.73
N ILE A 120 -4.55 0.45 -12.56
CA ILE A 120 -4.15 -0.66 -11.74
C ILE A 120 -5.33 -1.05 -10.86
N THR A 121 -5.65 -2.34 -10.85
CA THR A 121 -6.70 -2.89 -10.00
C THR A 121 -6.08 -3.87 -9.01
N ALA A 122 -6.45 -3.72 -7.75
CA ALA A 122 -6.02 -4.56 -6.64
C ALA A 122 -6.08 -6.06 -6.98
N GLY A 123 -5.02 -6.80 -6.67
CA GLY A 123 -4.99 -8.27 -6.73
C GLY A 123 -5.07 -8.87 -8.14
N ASN A 124 -4.92 -8.05 -9.18
CA ASN A 124 -4.90 -8.47 -10.58
C ASN A 124 -3.62 -8.01 -11.27
N VAL A 125 -3.28 -8.69 -12.37
CA VAL A 125 -2.23 -8.27 -13.30
C VAL A 125 -2.87 -7.40 -14.38
N THR A 126 -2.39 -6.16 -14.52
CA THR A 126 -2.74 -5.24 -15.60
C THR A 126 -1.62 -5.28 -16.64
N ASN A 127 -1.96 -5.65 -17.88
CA ASN A 127 -1.02 -5.65 -19.00
C ASN A 127 -1.18 -4.35 -19.81
N VAL A 128 -0.09 -3.61 -20.01
CA VAL A 128 -0.09 -2.32 -20.72
C VAL A 128 0.88 -2.35 -21.88
N GLU A 129 0.33 -2.32 -23.09
CA GLU A 129 1.09 -2.15 -24.33
C GLU A 129 1.19 -0.67 -24.72
N VAL A 130 2.40 -0.11 -24.78
CA VAL A 130 2.64 1.28 -25.18
C VAL A 130 3.21 1.35 -26.59
N VAL A 131 2.49 2.02 -27.49
CA VAL A 131 2.94 2.28 -28.86
C VAL A 131 3.70 3.61 -28.90
N ALA A 132 4.97 3.57 -29.27
CA ALA A 132 5.79 4.77 -29.42
C ALA A 132 5.96 5.16 -30.90
N GLY A 133 5.41 6.32 -31.27
CA GLY A 133 5.48 6.89 -32.62
C GLY A 133 6.66 7.87 -32.76
N LEU A 134 6.97 8.27 -34.00
CA LEU A 134 8.00 9.28 -34.27
C LEU A 134 7.67 10.59 -33.53
N ASN A 135 8.63 11.09 -32.75
CA ASN A 135 8.48 12.28 -31.91
C ASN A 135 9.36 13.46 -32.36
N ASN A 136 10.10 13.33 -33.46
CA ASN A 136 10.79 14.49 -34.00
C ASN A 136 9.80 15.45 -34.65
N ALA A 137 10.04 16.76 -34.53
CA ALA A 137 9.54 17.68 -35.53
C ALA A 137 10.40 17.48 -36.78
N VAL A 138 9.78 17.05 -37.88
CA VAL A 138 10.49 16.68 -39.10
C VAL A 138 10.39 17.83 -40.07
N THR A 139 11.50 18.28 -40.65
CA THR A 139 11.47 19.28 -41.72
C THR A 139 11.83 18.64 -43.04
N ASN A 140 11.27 19.17 -44.12
CA ASN A 140 11.62 18.78 -45.47
C ASN A 140 11.68 20.05 -46.32
N ILE A 141 12.90 20.46 -46.66
CA ILE A 141 13.15 21.74 -47.33
C ILE A 141 13.45 21.48 -48.80
N SER A 142 12.65 22.06 -49.69
CA SER A 142 12.87 22.02 -51.13
C SER A 142 13.07 23.43 -51.67
N PHE A 143 13.98 23.57 -52.63
CA PHE A 143 14.23 24.83 -53.32
C PHE A 143 13.54 24.80 -54.68
N ASP A 144 12.62 25.74 -54.92
CA ASP A 144 12.06 25.95 -56.25
C ASP A 144 13.15 26.45 -57.21
N GLN A 145 13.00 26.16 -58.50
CA GLN A 145 13.97 26.54 -59.53
C GLN A 145 14.28 28.05 -59.52
N THR A 146 13.32 28.88 -59.13
CA THR A 146 13.52 30.34 -58.98
C THR A 146 14.65 30.72 -58.03
N VAL A 147 15.00 29.90 -57.04
CA VAL A 147 16.13 30.18 -56.13
C VAL A 147 17.46 29.98 -56.87
N ALA A 148 17.62 28.86 -57.59
CA ALA A 148 18.82 28.60 -58.38
C ALA A 148 18.99 29.60 -59.53
N ASP A 149 17.90 30.10 -60.10
CA ASP A 149 17.93 31.09 -61.19
C ASP A 149 18.35 32.50 -60.71
N ASN A 150 18.23 32.80 -59.41
CA ASN A 150 18.43 34.15 -58.85
C ASN A 150 19.61 34.27 -57.87
N PHE A 151 20.19 33.15 -57.42
CA PHE A 151 21.33 33.12 -56.51
C PHE A 151 22.50 32.33 -57.09
N SER A 152 23.73 32.74 -56.79
CA SER A 152 24.93 31.94 -57.08
C SER A 152 24.92 30.63 -56.30
N GLU A 153 25.64 29.62 -56.82
CA GLU A 153 25.85 28.36 -56.09
C GLU A 153 26.42 28.62 -54.69
N GLY A 154 25.98 27.81 -53.72
CA GLY A 154 26.38 27.96 -52.31
C GLY A 154 25.38 28.69 -51.41
N TYR A 155 24.16 28.96 -51.89
CA TYR A 155 23.08 29.39 -51.01
C TYR A 155 22.70 28.30 -49.99
N THR A 156 22.28 28.73 -48.81
CA THR A 156 21.91 27.86 -47.70
C THR A 156 20.61 28.29 -47.05
N PHE A 157 19.86 27.31 -46.55
CA PHE A 157 18.76 27.53 -45.65
C PHE A 157 19.08 26.82 -44.34
N THR A 158 19.42 27.60 -43.32
CA THR A 158 19.67 27.10 -41.97
C THR A 158 18.37 27.17 -41.19
N ILE A 159 17.98 26.08 -40.55
CA ILE A 159 16.79 26.01 -39.70
C ILE A 159 17.12 25.27 -38.42
N GLY A 160 16.66 25.79 -37.28
CA GLY A 160 16.89 25.17 -35.99
C GLY A 160 15.95 25.66 -34.92
N LEU A 161 16.05 25.02 -33.76
CA LEU A 161 15.22 25.36 -32.59
C LEU A 161 15.73 26.63 -31.89
N ASP A 162 17.03 26.92 -32.00
CA ASP A 162 17.66 28.14 -31.51
C ASP A 162 18.61 28.70 -32.58
N ALA A 163 18.49 29.99 -32.88
CA ALA A 163 19.30 30.68 -33.88
C ALA A 163 20.75 30.88 -33.43
N GLU A 164 21.02 30.85 -32.12
CA GLU A 164 22.35 31.05 -31.54
C GLU A 164 23.07 29.74 -31.22
N ASP A 165 22.36 28.61 -31.21
CA ASP A 165 22.93 27.28 -30.96
C ASP A 165 23.00 26.43 -32.22
N ALA A 166 24.21 26.34 -32.78
CA ALA A 166 24.51 25.54 -33.96
C ALA A 166 24.23 24.03 -33.78
N ALA A 167 24.20 23.51 -32.54
CA ALA A 167 23.86 22.10 -32.28
C ALA A 167 22.38 21.78 -32.55
N THR A 168 21.52 22.80 -32.59
CA THR A 168 20.08 22.65 -32.85
C THR A 168 19.70 22.95 -34.30
N GLN A 169 20.67 23.17 -35.17
CA GLN A 169 20.48 23.65 -36.54
C GLN A 169 20.84 22.59 -37.58
N LEU A 170 20.05 22.53 -38.65
CA LEU A 170 20.41 21.83 -39.88
C LEU A 170 20.53 22.82 -41.03
N VAL A 171 21.49 22.56 -41.91
CA VAL A 171 21.76 23.39 -43.08
C VAL A 171 21.35 22.65 -44.34
N TYR A 172 20.36 23.22 -45.04
CA TYR A 172 19.90 22.75 -46.33
C TYR A 172 20.56 23.53 -47.45
N ASN A 173 20.89 22.84 -48.53
CA ASN A 173 21.41 23.41 -49.76
C ASN A 173 20.89 22.56 -50.94
N ALA A 174 21.34 22.87 -52.16
CA ALA A 174 20.88 22.17 -53.36
C ALA A 174 21.09 20.64 -53.31
N SER A 175 22.13 20.14 -52.63
CA SER A 175 22.50 18.72 -52.62
C SER A 175 21.65 17.84 -51.71
N ASN A 176 21.04 18.41 -50.67
CA ASN A 176 20.16 17.69 -49.72
C ASN A 176 18.72 18.22 -49.75
N SER A 177 18.36 18.96 -50.80
CA SER A 177 16.99 19.40 -51.07
C SER A 177 16.01 18.22 -51.05
N GLY A 178 14.93 18.34 -50.29
CA GLY A 178 13.93 17.30 -50.10
C GLY A 178 14.33 16.19 -49.12
N SER A 179 15.48 16.29 -48.46
CA SER A 179 15.83 15.39 -47.34
C SER A 179 15.03 15.73 -46.10
N GLU A 180 14.77 14.71 -45.28
CA GLU A 180 14.15 14.90 -43.97
C GLU A 180 15.20 15.27 -42.92
N GLY A 181 14.91 16.30 -42.12
CA GLY A 181 15.68 16.63 -40.92
C GLY A 181 14.84 16.39 -39.68
N TYR A 182 15.45 15.80 -38.66
CA TYR A 182 14.78 15.38 -37.43
C TYR A 182 15.27 16.26 -36.28
N PHE A 183 14.33 16.97 -35.63
CA PHE A 183 14.61 17.84 -34.49
C PHE A 183 13.96 17.31 -33.22
N ILE A 184 14.70 17.32 -32.11
CA ILE A 184 14.19 16.96 -30.78
C ILE A 184 13.68 18.23 -30.13
N VAL A 185 12.35 18.38 -30.06
CA VAL A 185 11.72 19.51 -29.38
C VAL A 185 11.64 19.20 -27.89
N ALA A 186 12.28 20.03 -27.05
CA ALA A 186 12.29 19.91 -25.60
C ALA A 186 11.84 21.23 -24.94
N GLY A 187 11.15 21.14 -23.80
CA GLY A 187 10.65 22.31 -23.04
C GLY A 187 9.13 22.47 -23.07
N LEU A 188 8.61 23.41 -22.27
CA LEU A 188 7.19 23.78 -22.19
C LEU A 188 6.88 25.12 -22.90
N ASP A 189 7.90 25.77 -23.45
CA ASP A 189 7.75 27.01 -24.20
C ASP A 189 7.11 26.74 -25.56
N GLU A 190 6.46 27.75 -26.15
CA GLU A 190 5.89 27.68 -27.50
C GLU A 190 7.01 27.38 -28.51
N PRO A 191 7.18 26.12 -28.94
CA PRO A 191 8.37 25.75 -29.68
C PRO A 191 8.27 26.34 -31.09
N SER A 192 9.40 26.84 -31.59
CA SER A 192 9.45 27.43 -32.91
C SER A 192 10.71 27.00 -33.66
N PHE A 193 10.62 26.97 -34.98
CA PHE A 193 11.81 26.94 -35.82
C PHE A 193 12.20 28.36 -36.17
N THR A 194 13.43 28.73 -35.84
CA THR A 194 14.08 29.90 -36.45
C THR A 194 14.75 29.44 -37.73
N TRP A 195 14.65 30.24 -38.78
CA TRP A 195 15.32 29.94 -40.03
C TRP A 195 15.98 31.18 -40.62
N THR A 196 17.06 30.93 -41.34
CA THR A 196 17.83 31.91 -42.06
C THR A 196 18.16 31.38 -43.45
N PHE A 197 17.66 32.04 -44.48
CA PHE A 197 18.17 31.88 -45.83
C PHE A 197 19.34 32.83 -46.04
N SER A 198 20.46 32.33 -46.55
CA SER A 198 21.63 33.12 -46.93
C SER A 198 22.07 32.76 -48.34
N GLY A 199 22.34 33.75 -49.17
CA GLY A 199 22.81 33.54 -50.53
C GLY A 199 23.40 34.81 -51.14
N VAL A 200 24.04 34.66 -52.30
CA VAL A 200 24.59 35.79 -53.06
C VAL A 200 23.75 35.98 -54.32
N LEU A 201 23.21 37.18 -54.53
CA LEU A 201 22.33 37.47 -55.65
C LEU A 201 23.09 37.39 -56.98
N ALA A 202 22.61 36.59 -57.92
CA ALA A 202 23.28 36.36 -59.20
C ALA A 202 23.33 37.64 -60.09
N LYS A 203 22.42 38.58 -59.87
CA LYS A 203 22.30 39.82 -60.67
C LYS A 203 23.41 40.85 -60.40
N ASP A 204 23.94 40.91 -59.17
CA ASP A 204 24.86 41.97 -58.74
C ASP A 204 25.93 41.53 -57.72
N GLY A 205 25.93 40.27 -57.29
CA GLY A 205 26.91 39.71 -56.36
C GLY A 205 26.74 40.18 -54.92
N SER A 206 25.66 40.88 -54.57
CA SER A 206 25.40 41.31 -53.20
C SER A 206 24.94 40.15 -52.32
N ALA A 207 25.33 40.18 -51.04
CA ALA A 207 24.84 39.22 -50.05
C ALA A 207 23.37 39.50 -49.72
N PHE A 208 22.57 38.45 -49.66
CA PHE A 208 21.18 38.49 -49.26
C PHE A 208 20.98 37.55 -48.08
N THR A 209 20.22 38.01 -47.10
CA THR A 209 19.81 37.18 -45.96
C THR A 209 18.37 37.50 -45.62
N LYS A 210 17.61 36.46 -45.33
CA LYS A 210 16.26 36.61 -44.79
C LYS A 210 16.06 35.62 -43.66
N THR A 211 15.45 36.11 -42.59
CA THR A 211 15.14 35.32 -41.41
C THR A 211 13.64 35.24 -41.22
N GLY A 212 13.21 34.24 -40.46
CA GLY A 212 11.82 34.09 -40.04
C GLY A 212 11.68 33.06 -38.93
N VAL A 213 10.45 32.92 -38.46
CA VAL A 213 10.06 32.01 -37.40
C VAL A 213 8.85 31.20 -37.87
N ILE A 214 8.84 29.91 -37.56
CA ILE A 214 7.67 29.03 -37.65
C ILE A 214 7.26 28.75 -36.21
N GLU A 215 6.19 29.40 -35.76
CA GLU A 215 5.66 29.25 -34.41
C GLU A 215 4.83 27.95 -34.29
N ASP A 216 4.58 27.53 -33.05
CA ASP A 216 3.70 26.40 -32.70
C ASP A 216 4.04 25.05 -33.37
N ILE A 217 5.34 24.70 -33.43
CA ILE A 217 5.73 23.41 -34.01
C ILE A 217 5.33 22.23 -33.12
N VAL A 218 5.01 21.09 -33.72
CA VAL A 218 4.47 19.90 -33.06
C VAL A 218 5.34 18.69 -33.38
N PRO A 219 5.89 18.01 -32.36
CA PRO A 219 6.51 16.70 -32.49
C PRO A 219 5.67 15.68 -33.27
N GLY A 220 6.33 14.84 -34.07
CA GLY A 220 5.67 13.81 -34.89
C GLY A 220 4.96 14.34 -36.12
N LYS A 221 5.22 15.59 -36.51
CA LYS A 221 4.71 16.21 -37.74
C LYS A 221 5.84 16.52 -38.72
N LEU A 222 5.48 16.53 -40.00
CA LEU A 222 6.35 16.86 -41.10
C LEU A 222 6.04 18.26 -41.64
N TYR A 223 7.01 19.16 -41.53
CA TYR A 223 6.99 20.53 -42.02
C TYR A 223 7.64 20.58 -43.39
N LYS A 224 6.83 20.41 -44.43
CA LYS A 224 7.29 20.60 -45.81
C LYS A 224 7.35 22.09 -46.12
N MET A 225 8.51 22.54 -46.57
CA MET A 225 8.77 23.92 -46.93
C MET A 225 9.32 23.96 -48.34
N ASN A 226 8.64 24.73 -49.20
CA ASN A 226 9.13 25.02 -50.53
C ASN A 226 9.57 26.49 -50.59
N LEU A 227 10.86 26.69 -50.86
CA LEU A 227 11.45 28.01 -50.94
C LEU A 227 11.30 28.51 -52.36
N LYS A 228 10.52 29.58 -52.51
CA LYS A 228 10.34 30.27 -53.77
C LYS A 228 10.80 31.71 -53.64
N TYR A 229 11.53 32.17 -54.64
CA TYR A 229 11.98 33.54 -54.74
C TYR A 229 11.12 34.31 -55.74
N THR A 230 10.46 35.38 -55.29
CA THR A 230 9.59 36.21 -56.13
C THR A 230 9.90 37.69 -55.96
N ILE A 231 9.94 38.44 -57.07
CA ILE A 231 10.10 39.90 -57.06
C ILE A 231 8.71 40.50 -57.23
N LYS A 232 8.26 41.31 -56.27
CA LYS A 232 6.95 41.96 -56.32
C LYS A 232 7.07 43.43 -55.94
N ASP A 233 6.65 44.31 -56.85
CA ASP A 233 6.68 45.77 -56.67
C ASP A 233 8.04 46.37 -56.28
N GLY A 234 9.13 45.74 -56.73
CA GLY A 234 10.51 46.18 -56.43
C GLY A 234 11.02 45.73 -55.05
N ASP A 235 10.15 45.15 -54.23
CA ASP A 235 10.48 44.55 -52.94
C ASP A 235 10.65 43.03 -53.08
N LEU A 236 11.52 42.48 -52.22
CA LEU A 236 11.94 41.09 -52.21
C LEU A 236 11.03 40.29 -51.28
N GLU A 237 10.19 39.41 -51.84
CA GLU A 237 9.30 38.56 -51.06
C GLU A 237 9.75 37.09 -51.15
N PHE A 238 9.94 36.49 -49.99
CA PHE A 238 10.22 35.07 -49.81
C PHE A 238 9.00 34.50 -49.10
N THR A 239 8.36 33.52 -49.73
CA THR A 239 7.15 32.90 -49.21
C THR A 239 7.50 31.50 -48.77
N LEU A 240 7.35 31.24 -47.47
CA LEU A 240 7.40 29.91 -46.91
C LEU A 240 5.96 29.39 -46.84
N VAL A 241 5.65 28.33 -47.57
CA VAL A 241 4.35 27.63 -47.43
C VAL A 241 4.59 26.37 -46.60
N VAL A 242 3.86 26.26 -45.49
CA VAL A 242 3.89 25.09 -44.60
C VAL A 242 2.63 24.26 -44.85
N ASP A 243 2.81 22.98 -45.18
CA ASP A 243 1.72 22.00 -45.27
C ASP A 243 1.54 21.33 -43.89
N TYR A 244 0.33 21.44 -43.30
CA TYR A 244 0.00 20.95 -41.96
C TYR A 244 -0.85 19.66 -41.96
N THR A 245 -1.03 18.99 -43.11
CA THR A 245 -1.85 17.77 -43.20
C THR A 245 -1.11 16.56 -42.59
N THR A 246 -1.76 15.83 -41.68
CA THR A 246 -1.13 14.88 -40.75
C THR A 246 -1.10 13.44 -41.28
N ASP A 247 0.06 12.91 -41.69
CA ASP A 247 0.25 11.47 -41.94
C ASP A 247 1.15 10.85 -40.84
N ILE A 248 0.69 9.76 -40.20
CA ILE A 248 1.39 8.97 -39.17
C ILE A 248 1.91 7.66 -39.82
N VAL A 249 3.10 7.16 -39.46
CA VAL A 249 3.75 5.93 -40.00
C VAL A 249 3.82 4.86 -38.88
N ASP A 250 3.38 3.59 -39.10
CA ASP A 250 3.23 2.52 -38.07
C ASP A 250 3.62 1.06 -38.47
N ASP A 251 4.22 0.21 -37.57
CA ASP A 251 4.56 -1.28 -37.69
C ASP A 251 5.43 -1.95 -36.56
N THR A 252 5.10 -3.18 -36.13
CA THR A 252 5.41 -3.73 -34.78
C THR A 252 6.01 -5.16 -34.76
N ILE A 253 6.93 -5.56 -33.80
CA ILE A 253 7.27 -6.97 -33.31
C ILE A 253 7.91 -7.00 -31.86
N VAL A 254 7.86 -8.14 -31.10
CA VAL A 254 7.99 -8.48 -29.61
C VAL A 254 9.35 -9.15 -29.13
N PHE A 255 9.77 -9.11 -27.81
CA PHE A 255 10.53 -10.15 -26.93
C PHE A 255 11.16 -9.65 -25.53
N GLU A 256 11.50 -10.55 -24.52
CA GLU A 256 11.83 -10.38 -23.02
C GLU A 256 13.29 -10.77 -22.48
N PRO A 257 13.85 -10.23 -21.32
CA PRO A 257 14.59 -11.01 -20.24
C PRO A 257 14.70 -10.43 -18.74
N VAL A 258 15.30 -11.17 -17.76
CA VAL A 258 15.30 -11.07 -16.24
C VAL A 258 16.64 -10.53 -15.58
N SER A 259 16.69 -9.96 -14.33
CA SER A 259 17.94 -9.47 -13.62
C SER A 259 18.08 -9.80 -12.10
N THR A 260 19.32 -9.83 -11.52
CA THR A 260 19.66 -10.20 -10.11
C THR A 260 19.92 -9.00 -9.16
N GLY A 261 19.30 -8.92 -7.97
CA GLY A 261 19.55 -7.91 -6.91
C GLY A 261 18.57 -7.92 -5.72
N LEU A 262 18.79 -7.10 -4.68
CA LEU A 262 17.83 -6.93 -3.57
C LEU A 262 16.52 -6.27 -4.03
N ALA A 263 15.40 -6.75 -3.48
CA ALA A 263 14.08 -6.14 -3.63
C ALA A 263 13.63 -5.52 -2.29
N ILE A 264 12.90 -4.41 -2.37
CA ILE A 264 12.46 -3.65 -1.18
C ILE A 264 11.43 -4.46 -0.38
N THR A 265 11.70 -4.67 0.90
CA THR A 265 10.71 -5.19 1.87
C THR A 265 9.53 -4.23 2.04
N PRO A 266 8.29 -4.70 1.87
CA PRO A 266 7.10 -3.90 2.19
C PRO A 266 6.96 -3.62 3.69
N ALA A 267 6.50 -2.41 4.04
CA ALA A 267 6.33 -1.99 5.44
C ALA A 267 5.48 -2.95 6.28
N TYR A 268 4.41 -3.51 5.70
CA TYR A 268 3.51 -4.42 6.39
C TYR A 268 4.10 -5.81 6.68
N GLU A 269 5.25 -6.15 6.10
CA GLU A 269 5.99 -7.38 6.43
C GLU A 269 7.08 -7.14 7.47
N ILE A 270 7.19 -5.93 8.02
CA ILE A 270 8.08 -5.59 9.12
C ILE A 270 7.25 -5.52 10.40
N TRP A 271 7.46 -6.47 11.29
CA TRP A 271 6.77 -6.58 12.57
C TRP A 271 7.70 -6.15 13.71
N ALA A 272 7.23 -6.26 14.94
CA ALA A 272 8.01 -5.86 16.11
C ALA A 272 9.20 -6.81 16.35
N ALA A 273 9.06 -8.10 16.05
CA ALA A 273 10.13 -9.07 16.27
C ALA A 273 10.45 -9.99 15.07
N HIS A 274 9.84 -9.75 13.90
CA HIS A 274 10.24 -10.39 12.64
C HIS A 274 10.09 -9.47 11.43
N ALA A 275 10.76 -9.82 10.33
CA ALA A 275 10.59 -9.16 9.04
C ALA A 275 10.87 -10.12 7.88
N THR A 276 10.16 -9.99 6.75
CA THR A 276 10.48 -10.76 5.52
C THR A 276 11.25 -9.88 4.53
N VAL A 277 12.37 -10.39 4.00
CA VAL A 277 13.24 -9.69 3.04
C VAL A 277 13.31 -10.42 1.70
N TYR A 278 13.54 -9.69 0.60
CA TYR A 278 13.44 -10.22 -0.77
C TYR A 278 14.62 -9.87 -1.68
N ALA A 279 14.85 -10.71 -2.67
CA ALA A 279 15.80 -10.49 -3.75
C ALA A 279 15.33 -11.18 -5.04
N ASP A 280 15.69 -10.63 -6.19
CA ASP A 280 15.64 -11.32 -7.47
C ASP A 280 17.01 -11.92 -7.77
N VAL A 281 17.06 -13.14 -8.26
CA VAL A 281 18.28 -13.87 -8.57
C VAL A 281 18.07 -14.60 -9.89
N ASP A 282 18.81 -14.17 -10.92
CA ASP A 282 18.81 -14.82 -12.22
C ASP A 282 19.30 -16.27 -12.05
N PRO A 283 18.43 -17.27 -12.30
CA PRO A 283 18.77 -18.67 -12.14
C PRO A 283 19.80 -19.15 -13.17
N ASN A 284 20.02 -18.42 -14.28
CA ASN A 284 21.02 -18.77 -15.29
C ASN A 284 22.43 -18.38 -14.85
N GLU A 285 22.58 -17.25 -14.17
CA GLU A 285 23.87 -16.77 -13.65
C GLU A 285 24.25 -17.44 -12.33
N ASN A 286 23.25 -17.76 -11.50
CA ASN A 286 23.45 -18.20 -10.12
C ASN A 286 22.93 -19.63 -9.87
N ALA A 287 22.93 -20.48 -10.90
CA ALA A 287 22.51 -21.87 -10.78
C ALA A 287 23.29 -22.63 -9.69
N GLY A 288 22.58 -23.12 -8.67
CA GLY A 288 23.18 -23.87 -7.56
C GLY A 288 23.94 -23.00 -6.54
N ALA A 289 23.83 -21.68 -6.63
CA ALA A 289 24.39 -20.77 -5.64
C ALA A 289 23.65 -20.87 -4.29
N THR A 290 24.37 -20.62 -3.21
CA THR A 290 23.76 -20.40 -1.89
C THR A 290 23.32 -18.95 -1.81
N VAL A 291 22.02 -18.72 -1.65
CA VAL A 291 21.43 -17.37 -1.53
C VAL A 291 21.04 -17.13 -0.08
N GLN A 292 21.54 -16.05 0.51
CA GLN A 292 21.29 -15.67 1.90
C GLN A 292 21.02 -14.18 2.00
N PHE A 293 20.43 -13.77 3.13
CA PHE A 293 20.24 -12.39 3.51
C PHE A 293 21.06 -12.10 4.77
N ALA A 294 22.01 -11.18 4.66
CA ALA A 294 22.76 -10.68 5.80
C ALA A 294 21.99 -9.51 6.43
N TYR A 295 21.89 -9.42 7.76
CA TYR A 295 21.28 -8.30 8.47
C TYR A 295 22.08 -7.86 9.71
N SER A 296 21.93 -6.59 10.10
CA SER A 296 22.79 -5.95 11.11
C SER A 296 22.11 -4.75 11.78
N THR A 297 22.35 -4.54 13.08
CA THR A 297 21.94 -3.34 13.84
C THR A 297 23.04 -2.28 14.00
N ASP A 298 24.27 -2.56 13.53
CA ASP A 298 25.44 -1.69 13.71
C ASP A 298 25.97 -1.10 12.39
N GLY A 299 25.06 -0.98 11.40
CA GLY A 299 25.37 -0.44 10.07
C GLY A 299 26.24 -1.36 9.23
N GLY A 300 26.27 -2.66 9.53
CA GLY A 300 27.01 -3.67 8.78
C GLY A 300 28.45 -3.90 9.26
N SER A 301 28.76 -3.55 10.51
CA SER A 301 30.03 -3.89 11.15
C SER A 301 30.04 -5.36 11.60
N THR A 302 28.88 -5.86 12.05
CA THR A 302 28.62 -7.26 12.42
C THR A 302 27.34 -7.73 11.73
N TRP A 303 27.41 -8.89 11.07
CA TRP A 303 26.30 -9.45 10.30
C TRP A 303 25.81 -10.78 10.90
N GLU A 304 24.49 -10.90 10.97
CA GLU A 304 23.79 -12.18 11.09
C GLU A 304 23.26 -12.59 9.71
N TYR A 305 23.00 -13.88 9.50
CA TYR A 305 22.61 -14.43 8.20
C TYR A 305 21.36 -15.30 8.32
N ALA A 306 20.43 -15.09 7.40
CA ALA A 306 19.26 -15.94 7.19
C ALA A 306 19.33 -16.60 5.81
N ASP A 307 18.97 -17.88 5.75
CA ASP A 307 18.94 -18.62 4.49
C ASP A 307 17.77 -18.15 3.62
N GLY A 308 18.08 -17.84 2.36
CA GLY A 308 17.07 -17.51 1.37
C GLY A 308 16.33 -18.77 0.90
N VAL A 309 15.04 -18.63 0.67
CA VAL A 309 14.18 -19.64 0.04
C VAL A 309 13.74 -19.12 -1.32
N ASN A 310 13.97 -19.90 -2.37
CA ASN A 310 13.45 -19.59 -3.70
C ASN A 310 11.92 -19.70 -3.67
N TYR A 311 11.27 -18.57 -3.91
CA TYR A 311 9.82 -18.41 -3.89
C TYR A 311 9.19 -18.54 -5.29
N GLY A 312 10.01 -18.79 -6.33
CA GLY A 312 9.59 -18.97 -7.72
C GLY A 312 10.13 -17.86 -8.63
N GLU A 313 10.30 -18.19 -9.93
CA GLU A 313 10.61 -17.21 -10.99
C GLU A 313 11.87 -16.34 -10.77
N GLY A 314 12.81 -16.80 -9.94
CA GLY A 314 14.02 -16.05 -9.59
C GLY A 314 13.87 -15.20 -8.34
N VAL A 315 12.69 -15.10 -7.74
CA VAL A 315 12.47 -14.40 -6.46
C VAL A 315 12.93 -15.28 -5.30
N TRP A 316 13.74 -14.73 -4.42
CA TRP A 316 14.17 -15.31 -3.15
C TRP A 316 13.67 -14.47 -1.99
N LYS A 317 13.38 -15.12 -0.87
CA LYS A 317 13.00 -14.44 0.37
C LYS A 317 13.61 -15.08 1.60
N ALA A 318 13.70 -14.33 2.70
CA ALA A 318 14.01 -14.88 4.01
C ALA A 318 13.16 -14.23 5.10
N ASP A 319 12.74 -15.02 6.09
CA ASP A 319 12.06 -14.54 7.29
C ASP A 319 13.11 -14.34 8.40
N LEU A 320 13.35 -13.07 8.74
CA LEU A 320 14.21 -12.65 9.85
C LEU A 320 13.38 -12.70 11.13
N THR A 321 13.83 -13.40 12.17
CA THR A 321 13.07 -13.57 13.43
C THR A 321 13.92 -13.21 14.65
N GLY A 322 13.28 -12.94 15.79
CA GLY A 322 13.97 -12.55 17.01
C GLY A 322 14.53 -11.12 16.95
N LEU A 323 13.97 -10.28 16.08
CA LEU A 323 14.36 -8.88 15.96
C LEU A 323 13.95 -8.10 17.20
N THR A 324 14.68 -7.02 17.48
CA THR A 324 14.35 -6.13 18.60
C THR A 324 13.32 -5.10 18.15
N PRO A 325 12.22 -4.86 18.88
CA PRO A 325 11.24 -3.82 18.55
C PRO A 325 11.86 -2.41 18.47
N SER A 326 11.25 -1.52 17.69
CA SER A 326 11.70 -0.13 17.49
C SER A 326 13.19 0.03 17.14
N THR A 327 13.74 -0.90 16.35
CA THR A 327 15.17 -0.98 16.02
C THR A 327 15.38 -0.92 14.51
N GLU A 328 16.34 -0.10 14.08
CA GLU A 328 16.76 -0.03 12.66
C GLU A 328 17.74 -1.16 12.32
N TYR A 329 17.49 -1.83 11.20
CA TYR A 329 18.33 -2.88 10.64
C TYR A 329 18.80 -2.49 9.25
N THR A 330 20.06 -2.77 8.94
CA THR A 330 20.62 -2.80 7.59
C THR A 330 20.65 -4.25 7.09
N TYR A 331 20.29 -4.52 5.83
CA TYR A 331 20.33 -5.86 5.24
C TYR A 331 20.92 -5.87 3.82
N ALA A 332 21.55 -6.97 3.44
CA ALA A 332 22.24 -7.17 2.16
C ALA A 332 21.93 -8.57 1.58
N LEU A 333 21.89 -8.69 0.25
CA LEU A 333 21.86 -9.99 -0.44
C LEU A 333 23.28 -10.57 -0.42
N ALA A 334 23.42 -11.83 -0.04
CA ALA A 334 24.66 -12.58 -0.13
C ALA A 334 24.48 -13.78 -1.07
N ILE A 335 25.32 -13.87 -2.11
CA ILE A 335 25.39 -15.03 -3.01
C ILE A 335 26.74 -15.69 -2.80
N ASN A 336 26.73 -16.97 -2.42
CA ASN A 336 27.94 -17.74 -2.08
C ASN A 336 28.84 -17.06 -1.03
N GLY A 337 28.25 -16.32 -0.09
CA GLY A 337 28.95 -15.61 0.97
C GLY A 337 29.49 -14.22 0.58
N GLU A 338 29.31 -13.78 -0.67
CA GLU A 338 29.68 -12.44 -1.11
C GLU A 338 28.45 -11.52 -1.19
N HIS A 339 28.57 -10.28 -0.71
CA HIS A 339 27.48 -9.32 -0.77
C HIS A 339 27.29 -8.80 -2.21
N VAL A 340 26.04 -8.80 -2.68
CA VAL A 340 25.65 -8.41 -4.04
C VAL A 340 24.75 -7.18 -3.99
N GLY A 341 25.09 -6.16 -4.78
CA GLY A 341 24.34 -4.90 -4.83
C GLY A 341 24.56 -4.01 -3.60
N ASN A 342 23.69 -3.03 -3.43
CA ASN A 342 23.73 -2.10 -2.30
C ASN A 342 22.82 -2.59 -1.16
N PRO A 343 23.26 -2.51 0.10
CA PRO A 343 22.40 -2.80 1.25
C PRO A 343 21.18 -1.87 1.31
N LEU A 344 20.11 -2.35 1.93
CA LEU A 344 18.88 -1.62 2.24
C LEU A 344 18.67 -1.55 3.75
N THR A 345 17.72 -0.76 4.23
CA THR A 345 17.38 -0.64 5.66
C THR A 345 15.88 -0.80 5.92
N PHE A 346 15.53 -1.17 7.16
CA PHE A 346 14.17 -1.14 7.69
C PHE A 346 14.15 -0.88 9.20
N THR A 347 13.00 -0.53 9.77
CA THR A 347 12.84 -0.34 11.23
C THR A 347 11.67 -1.18 11.74
N THR A 348 11.91 -2.02 12.75
CA THR A 348 10.88 -2.86 13.38
C THR A 348 9.83 -2.03 14.12
N GLU A 349 8.63 -2.59 14.23
CA GLU A 349 7.52 -1.92 14.93
C GLU A 349 7.74 -1.82 16.44
N ALA A 350 7.00 -0.91 17.07
CA ALA A 350 6.96 -0.82 18.52
C ALA A 350 6.12 -1.94 19.16
N ALA A 351 6.57 -2.43 20.31
CA ALA A 351 5.88 -3.41 21.16
C ALA A 351 5.42 -2.78 22.50
N PRO A 352 4.41 -1.89 22.50
CA PRO A 352 3.93 -1.23 23.71
C PRO A 352 3.19 -2.19 24.66
N ALA A 353 3.36 -1.99 25.97
CA ALA A 353 2.56 -2.68 26.98
C ALA A 353 1.13 -2.13 27.04
N LEU A 354 0.17 -2.96 27.47
CA LEU A 354 -1.19 -2.52 27.76
C LEU A 354 -1.20 -1.59 28.99
N PRO A 355 -1.83 -0.41 28.92
CA PRO A 355 -1.96 0.48 30.07
C PRO A 355 -2.73 -0.16 31.24
N ASN A 356 -2.19 0.01 32.45
CA ASN A 356 -2.75 -0.55 33.70
C ASN A 356 -3.14 -2.04 33.60
N SER A 357 -2.33 -2.84 32.91
CA SER A 357 -2.61 -4.26 32.67
C SER A 357 -2.27 -5.19 33.84
N SER A 358 -1.56 -4.67 34.85
CA SER A 358 -1.45 -5.29 36.17
C SER A 358 -2.65 -4.99 37.07
N PHE A 359 -3.54 -4.06 36.67
CA PHE A 359 -4.73 -3.64 37.41
C PHE A 359 -4.45 -3.05 38.82
N GLU A 360 -3.23 -2.62 39.08
CA GLU A 360 -2.82 -2.05 40.37
C GLU A 360 -3.31 -0.61 40.58
N TYR A 361 -3.55 0.13 39.48
CA TYR A 361 -3.96 1.53 39.56
C TYR A 361 -5.48 1.65 39.55
N VAL A 362 -6.05 1.89 40.74
CA VAL A 362 -7.50 2.07 40.94
C VAL A 362 -7.79 3.27 41.82
N SER A 363 -8.92 3.93 41.58
CA SER A 363 -9.43 4.98 42.48
C SER A 363 -10.85 4.63 42.94
N LYS A 364 -11.14 4.85 44.22
CA LYS A 364 -12.50 4.67 44.74
C LYS A 364 -13.44 5.71 44.14
N VAL A 365 -14.64 5.28 43.77
CA VAL A 365 -15.69 6.24 43.42
C VAL A 365 -16.15 6.97 44.68
N SER A 366 -16.27 8.30 44.58
CA SER A 366 -16.58 9.17 45.73
C SER A 366 -17.84 8.71 46.48
N GLY A 367 -17.67 8.41 47.78
CA GLY A 367 -18.75 7.97 48.66
C GLY A 367 -19.31 6.57 48.36
N LYS A 368 -18.58 5.73 47.62
CA LYS A 368 -19.01 4.38 47.22
C LYS A 368 -17.93 3.34 47.49
N ASP A 369 -18.35 2.08 47.69
CA ASP A 369 -17.46 0.93 47.90
C ASP A 369 -17.24 0.15 46.58
N TYR A 370 -16.82 0.85 45.53
CA TYR A 370 -16.32 0.26 44.28
C TYR A 370 -15.32 1.20 43.60
N TYR A 371 -14.68 0.71 42.53
CA TYR A 371 -13.48 1.32 41.97
C TYR A 371 -13.63 1.68 40.50
N LYS A 372 -12.94 2.76 40.11
CA LYS A 372 -12.51 3.05 38.73
C LYS A 372 -11.16 2.36 38.52
N PHE A 373 -10.95 1.73 37.37
CA PHE A 373 -9.68 1.05 37.03
C PHE A 373 -8.63 2.00 36.43
N TYR A 374 -8.52 3.16 37.05
CA TYR A 374 -7.52 4.20 36.85
C TYR A 374 -7.57 5.17 38.04
N ASP A 375 -6.51 5.94 38.25
CA ASP A 375 -6.49 7.05 39.20
C ASP A 375 -5.93 8.31 38.52
N PRO A 376 -6.74 9.36 38.29
CA PRO A 376 -6.27 10.63 37.71
C PRO A 376 -5.06 11.26 38.40
N ASN A 377 -4.82 10.93 39.67
CA ASN A 377 -3.68 11.42 40.44
C ASN A 377 -2.51 10.43 40.49
N CYS A 378 -2.57 9.34 39.72
CA CYS A 378 -1.50 8.35 39.64
C CYS A 378 -0.23 8.98 39.08
N GLY A 379 0.91 8.76 39.74
CA GLY A 379 2.22 9.18 39.25
C GLY A 379 2.75 8.34 38.07
N VAL A 380 2.06 7.25 37.74
CA VAL A 380 2.38 6.38 36.59
C VAL A 380 1.40 6.70 35.46
N ALA A 381 1.94 7.12 34.31
CA ALA A 381 1.16 7.60 33.18
C ALA A 381 0.06 6.60 32.77
N ASP A 382 0.41 5.31 32.65
CA ASP A 382 -0.49 4.23 32.26
C ASP A 382 -1.62 3.96 33.26
N GLY A 383 -1.46 4.38 34.51
CA GLY A 383 -2.50 4.29 35.54
C GLY A 383 -3.35 5.55 35.67
N SER A 384 -3.01 6.63 34.96
CA SER A 384 -3.61 7.95 35.19
C SER A 384 -4.88 8.22 34.39
N TYR A 385 -5.18 7.39 33.39
CA TYR A 385 -6.32 7.54 32.51
C TYR A 385 -7.11 6.25 32.35
N MET A 386 -8.38 6.37 31.98
CA MET A 386 -9.23 5.23 31.72
C MET A 386 -8.75 4.51 30.47
N PHE A 387 -8.15 3.34 30.66
CA PHE A 387 -8.00 2.34 29.62
C PHE A 387 -9.09 1.27 29.77
N TRP A 388 -9.25 0.78 31.01
CA TRP A 388 -10.23 -0.21 31.42
C TRP A 388 -11.49 0.41 32.06
N GLY A 389 -12.65 -0.14 31.73
CA GLY A 389 -13.96 0.19 32.28
C GLY A 389 -14.75 -1.07 32.68
N SER A 390 -15.86 -0.85 33.38
CA SER A 390 -16.81 -1.91 33.75
C SER A 390 -18.24 -1.38 33.80
N GLY A 391 -19.21 -2.29 33.81
CA GLY A 391 -20.63 -1.97 33.95
C GLY A 391 -21.03 -1.42 35.31
N ASN A 392 -20.11 -1.28 36.27
CA ASN A 392 -20.36 -0.51 37.50
C ASN A 392 -20.65 0.96 37.21
N GLY A 393 -20.06 1.50 36.14
CA GLY A 393 -19.99 2.93 35.86
C GLY A 393 -18.95 3.66 36.72
N GLU A 394 -18.92 4.98 36.62
CA GLU A 394 -17.93 5.86 37.27
C GLU A 394 -18.57 6.75 38.37
N GLY A 395 -19.85 6.54 38.67
CA GLY A 395 -20.61 7.28 39.67
C GLY A 395 -20.93 8.72 39.25
N SER A 396 -21.08 9.61 40.23
CA SER A 396 -21.48 11.02 40.00
C SER A 396 -20.45 11.85 39.23
N GLU A 397 -19.21 11.39 39.16
CA GLU A 397 -18.12 12.03 38.41
C GLU A 397 -18.06 11.58 36.95
N GLY A 398 -18.87 10.59 36.56
CA GLY A 398 -18.95 10.09 35.20
C GLY A 398 -20.32 9.48 34.89
N VAL A 399 -20.34 8.29 34.30
CA VAL A 399 -21.60 7.62 33.91
C VAL A 399 -22.08 6.68 35.01
N ASN A 400 -23.32 6.82 35.44
CA ASN A 400 -23.94 5.88 36.39
C ASN A 400 -24.16 4.51 35.73
N GLY A 401 -23.67 3.45 36.38
CA GLY A 401 -23.90 2.05 35.99
C GLY A 401 -24.60 1.23 37.07
N SER A 402 -24.43 -0.09 37.01
CA SER A 402 -25.07 -1.06 37.91
C SER A 402 -24.78 -0.78 39.40
N ALA A 403 -23.60 -0.28 39.74
CA ALA A 403 -23.23 0.03 41.11
C ALA A 403 -24.06 1.18 41.70
N ASN A 404 -24.59 2.09 40.87
CA ASN A 404 -25.54 3.11 41.31
C ASN A 404 -26.89 2.51 41.74
N MET A 405 -27.21 1.30 41.28
CA MET A 405 -28.38 0.51 41.73
C MET A 405 -28.04 -0.42 42.90
N GLY A 406 -26.85 -0.29 43.51
CA GLY A 406 -26.40 -1.12 44.62
C GLY A 406 -25.80 -2.46 44.19
N ILE A 407 -25.54 -2.67 42.90
CA ILE A 407 -25.02 -3.91 42.35
C ILE A 407 -23.61 -3.70 41.83
N VAL A 408 -22.62 -4.11 42.63
CA VAL A 408 -21.21 -4.05 42.25
C VAL A 408 -20.82 -5.36 41.59
N ILE A 409 -20.55 -5.31 40.29
CA ILE A 409 -20.24 -6.48 39.45
C ILE A 409 -18.76 -6.63 39.14
N THR A 410 -17.96 -5.61 39.48
CA THR A 410 -16.50 -5.62 39.30
C THR A 410 -15.85 -4.95 40.50
N THR A 411 -14.83 -5.56 41.09
CA THR A 411 -14.09 -4.99 42.23
C THR A 411 -12.64 -5.47 42.20
N ILE A 412 -11.83 -5.02 43.15
CA ILE A 412 -10.51 -5.59 43.42
C ILE A 412 -10.61 -6.72 44.45
N ASP A 413 -9.69 -7.68 44.37
CA ASP A 413 -9.47 -8.71 45.38
C ASP A 413 -7.99 -8.68 45.83
N THR A 414 -7.75 -8.41 47.11
CA THR A 414 -6.39 -8.34 47.68
C THR A 414 -5.93 -9.67 48.28
N GLY A 415 -6.86 -10.61 48.50
CA GLY A 415 -6.59 -11.91 49.09
C GLY A 415 -6.23 -12.98 48.07
N ASP A 416 -6.68 -12.81 46.83
CA ASP A 416 -6.54 -13.83 45.78
C ASP A 416 -6.09 -13.19 44.45
N LYS A 417 -4.79 -13.35 44.13
CA LYS A 417 -4.08 -12.66 43.05
C LYS A 417 -2.85 -13.46 42.62
N ILE A 418 -2.33 -13.18 41.43
CA ILE A 418 -1.11 -13.77 40.89
C ILE A 418 0.09 -12.86 41.15
N ASP A 419 -0.03 -11.57 40.83
CA ASP A 419 1.05 -10.60 40.95
C ASP A 419 0.56 -9.35 41.71
N GLY A 420 1.51 -8.49 42.11
CA GLY A 420 1.18 -7.20 42.72
C GLY A 420 0.41 -7.30 44.04
N ASN A 421 -0.48 -6.35 44.27
CA ASN A 421 -1.25 -6.21 45.51
C ASN A 421 -2.70 -6.65 45.36
N GLN A 422 -3.22 -6.74 44.14
CA GLN A 422 -4.62 -7.07 43.88
C GLN A 422 -4.84 -7.72 42.51
N SER A 423 -5.95 -8.42 42.37
CA SER A 423 -6.51 -8.82 41.08
C SER A 423 -7.85 -8.15 40.83
N VAL A 424 -8.36 -8.24 39.60
CA VAL A 424 -9.74 -7.86 39.28
C VAL A 424 -10.67 -9.03 39.55
N LEU A 425 -11.76 -8.80 40.27
CA LEU A 425 -12.86 -9.74 40.46
C LEU A 425 -14.12 -9.24 39.73
N CYS A 426 -14.46 -9.89 38.64
CA CYS A 426 -15.75 -9.78 37.96
C CYS A 426 -16.72 -10.82 38.54
N GLN A 427 -17.89 -10.40 39.00
CA GLN A 427 -18.88 -11.27 39.63
C GLN A 427 -20.29 -11.02 39.10
N ASN A 428 -21.02 -12.10 38.89
CA ASN A 428 -22.42 -12.03 38.54
C ASN A 428 -23.26 -11.60 39.74
N ASN A 429 -24.40 -11.00 39.44
CA ASN A 429 -25.46 -10.75 40.40
C ASN A 429 -26.82 -10.85 39.69
N SER A 430 -27.92 -10.77 40.44
CA SER A 430 -29.25 -10.76 39.85
C SER A 430 -30.15 -9.67 40.46
N ILE A 431 -30.90 -8.98 39.61
CA ILE A 431 -31.89 -7.97 40.00
C ILE A 431 -33.24 -8.39 39.44
N VAL A 432 -34.20 -8.68 40.31
CA VAL A 432 -35.59 -9.05 39.92
C VAL A 432 -35.59 -10.20 38.89
N GLY A 433 -34.71 -11.18 39.08
CA GLY A 433 -34.57 -12.34 38.20
C GLY A 433 -33.92 -12.07 36.83
N MET A 434 -33.32 -10.89 36.62
CA MET A 434 -32.44 -10.60 35.48
C MET A 434 -30.98 -10.68 35.92
N LEU A 435 -30.15 -11.38 35.14
CA LEU A 435 -28.72 -11.49 35.42
C LEU A 435 -28.02 -10.17 35.10
N THR A 436 -27.14 -9.70 35.99
CA THR A 436 -26.18 -8.63 35.71
C THR A 436 -24.80 -9.27 35.72
N ALA A 437 -24.20 -9.47 34.54
CA ALA A 437 -22.95 -10.20 34.43
C ALA A 437 -21.74 -9.33 34.77
N GLY A 438 -20.81 -9.87 35.56
CA GLY A 438 -19.53 -9.23 35.89
C GLY A 438 -18.66 -9.07 34.66
N ASN A 439 -18.12 -7.86 34.45
CA ASN A 439 -17.33 -7.54 33.26
C ASN A 439 -16.17 -6.57 33.50
N LEU A 440 -15.18 -6.66 32.63
CA LEU A 440 -14.05 -5.73 32.51
C LEU A 440 -13.74 -5.58 31.03
N PHE A 441 -13.57 -4.36 30.54
CA PHE A 441 -13.32 -4.13 29.12
C PHE A 441 -12.48 -2.88 28.86
N THR A 442 -11.76 -2.86 27.75
CA THR A 442 -11.14 -1.63 27.25
C THR A 442 -12.23 -0.72 26.68
N GLY A 443 -12.33 0.50 27.19
CA GLY A 443 -13.33 1.48 26.73
C GLY A 443 -14.05 2.15 27.89
N GLN A 444 -15.32 2.50 27.67
CA GLN A 444 -16.14 3.22 28.65
C GLN A 444 -17.58 2.71 28.70
N PHE A 445 -18.14 2.60 29.91
CA PHE A 445 -19.57 2.36 30.09
C PHE A 445 -20.38 3.59 29.66
N ALA A 446 -21.32 3.42 28.74
CA ALA A 446 -22.05 4.50 28.09
C ALA A 446 -23.46 4.75 28.69
N GLY A 447 -23.89 3.95 29.66
CA GLY A 447 -25.07 4.23 30.49
C GLY A 447 -26.07 3.07 30.55
N LEU A 448 -27.12 3.28 31.33
CA LEU A 448 -28.20 2.29 31.51
C LEU A 448 -29.34 2.52 30.52
N VAL A 449 -30.02 1.44 30.12
CA VAL A 449 -31.31 1.45 29.44
C VAL A 449 -32.39 1.09 30.47
N GLY A 450 -32.74 2.05 31.32
CA GLY A 450 -33.60 1.79 32.48
C GLY A 450 -33.03 0.66 33.34
N THR A 451 -33.87 -0.33 33.66
CA THR A 451 -33.47 -1.59 34.30
C THR A 451 -33.32 -2.74 33.29
N SER A 452 -33.45 -2.45 32.00
CA SER A 452 -33.60 -3.44 30.93
C SER A 452 -32.31 -3.74 30.19
N GLY A 453 -31.22 -3.00 30.47
CA GLY A 453 -29.93 -3.22 29.82
C GLY A 453 -28.92 -2.10 30.07
N GLY A 454 -27.79 -2.20 29.38
CA GLY A 454 -26.68 -1.24 29.43
C GLY A 454 -26.16 -0.91 28.04
N LYS A 455 -25.40 0.18 27.97
CA LYS A 455 -24.69 0.62 26.79
C LYS A 455 -23.19 0.66 27.08
N VAL A 456 -22.38 0.22 26.14
CA VAL A 456 -20.91 0.18 26.27
C VAL A 456 -20.30 0.75 25.00
N ASN A 457 -19.27 1.57 25.14
CA ASN A 457 -18.37 1.96 24.05
C ASN A 457 -17.07 1.18 24.24
N PHE A 458 -16.85 0.14 23.43
CA PHE A 458 -15.64 -0.66 23.44
C PHE A 458 -14.53 -0.02 22.62
N GLY A 459 -13.30 -0.26 23.07
CA GLY A 459 -12.08 0.02 22.35
C GLY A 459 -11.23 1.12 22.99
N ARG A 460 -9.92 1.07 22.71
CA ARG A 460 -8.93 2.12 22.99
C ARG A 460 -7.96 2.28 21.82
N PRO A 461 -7.39 3.48 21.57
CA PRO A 461 -6.44 3.68 20.49
C PRO A 461 -5.26 2.71 20.58
N TRP A 462 -4.90 2.10 19.44
CA TRP A 462 -3.85 1.08 19.36
C TRP A 462 -3.35 0.93 17.93
N THR A 463 -2.03 0.94 17.71
CA THR A 463 -1.44 0.88 16.36
C THR A 463 -0.47 -0.27 16.13
N SER A 464 -0.11 -1.02 17.18
CA SER A 464 0.81 -2.15 17.09
C SER A 464 0.09 -3.47 16.79
N ARG A 465 0.83 -4.47 16.31
CA ARG A 465 0.33 -5.77 15.86
C ARG A 465 0.78 -6.92 16.78
N PRO A 466 0.10 -7.16 17.91
CA PRO A 466 0.43 -8.28 18.80
C PRO A 466 -0.05 -9.63 18.23
N SER A 467 0.72 -10.69 18.45
CA SER A 467 0.37 -12.06 18.05
C SER A 467 -0.58 -12.75 19.04
N ALA A 468 -0.59 -12.35 20.31
CA ALA A 468 -1.47 -12.93 21.32
C ALA A 468 -1.76 -11.97 22.49
N LEU A 469 -2.86 -12.23 23.20
CA LEU A 469 -3.08 -11.74 24.57
C LEU A 469 -2.73 -12.85 25.56
N LYS A 470 -1.75 -12.61 26.42
CA LYS A 470 -1.45 -13.45 27.58
C LYS A 470 -2.14 -12.87 28.81
N ILE A 471 -2.82 -13.68 29.59
CA ILE A 471 -3.61 -13.21 30.75
C ILE A 471 -3.78 -14.31 31.79
N TRP A 472 -3.68 -13.95 33.07
CA TRP A 472 -4.03 -14.87 34.16
C TRP A 472 -5.51 -14.76 34.48
N ALA A 473 -6.20 -15.90 34.56
CA ALA A 473 -7.58 -15.92 35.01
C ALA A 473 -7.92 -17.16 35.85
N LYS A 474 -8.93 -16.99 36.71
CA LYS A 474 -9.52 -18.04 37.54
C LYS A 474 -11.03 -17.89 37.49
N TYR A 475 -11.76 -18.99 37.33
CA TYR A 475 -13.22 -18.96 37.15
C TYR A 475 -13.93 -19.94 38.08
N THR A 476 -15.04 -19.51 38.67
CA THR A 476 -15.95 -20.35 39.45
C THR A 476 -17.38 -20.17 38.96
N THR A 477 -18.11 -21.26 38.76
CA THR A 477 -19.45 -21.22 38.17
C THR A 477 -20.34 -22.39 38.62
N GLY A 478 -21.56 -22.43 38.11
CA GLY A 478 -22.60 -23.41 38.39
C GLY A 478 -23.52 -23.63 37.18
N GLN A 479 -24.57 -24.42 37.36
CA GLN A 479 -25.60 -24.59 36.34
C GLN A 479 -26.34 -23.28 36.09
N ILE A 480 -26.70 -23.02 34.83
CA ILE A 480 -27.47 -21.85 34.43
C ILE A 480 -28.78 -21.83 35.22
N ASN A 481 -28.94 -20.84 36.10
CA ASN A 481 -30.15 -20.69 36.91
C ASN A 481 -31.06 -19.55 36.40
N ILE A 482 -30.49 -18.60 35.65
CA ILE A 482 -31.21 -17.53 34.96
C ILE A 482 -31.09 -17.76 33.45
N LEU A 483 -32.23 -17.93 32.79
CA LEU A 483 -32.36 -18.08 31.34
C LEU A 483 -33.49 -17.14 30.89
N LYS A 484 -33.13 -16.07 30.17
CA LYS A 484 -34.07 -15.03 29.71
C LYS A 484 -34.23 -15.00 28.19
N ASN A 485 -33.36 -15.69 27.47
CA ASN A 485 -33.42 -15.87 26.04
C ASN A 485 -33.25 -17.35 25.69
N ASP A 486 -34.33 -17.99 25.25
CA ASP A 486 -34.35 -19.42 24.93
C ASP A 486 -33.73 -19.73 23.56
N ASN A 487 -33.39 -18.70 22.75
CA ASN A 487 -32.81 -18.86 21.41
C ASN A 487 -31.27 -18.95 21.40
N LEU A 488 -30.64 -19.11 22.56
CA LEU A 488 -29.18 -19.14 22.70
C LEU A 488 -28.57 -20.55 22.56
N GLY A 489 -29.41 -21.58 22.40
CA GLY A 489 -28.96 -22.96 22.32
C GLY A 489 -28.39 -23.51 23.62
N VAL A 490 -28.77 -22.91 24.77
CA VAL A 490 -28.40 -23.36 26.11
C VAL A 490 -29.63 -23.57 26.98
N SER A 491 -29.47 -24.37 28.03
CA SER A 491 -30.52 -24.81 28.93
C SER A 491 -30.08 -24.68 30.40
N LYS A 492 -31.03 -24.78 31.32
CA LYS A 492 -30.72 -24.76 32.77
C LYS A 492 -29.93 -25.97 33.27
N SER A 493 -29.81 -27.03 32.48
CA SER A 493 -28.93 -28.17 32.82
C SER A 493 -27.47 -27.90 32.48
N ASP A 494 -27.18 -26.94 31.60
CA ASP A 494 -25.83 -26.59 31.20
C ASP A 494 -25.13 -25.77 32.27
N TYR A 495 -23.81 -25.93 32.37
CA TYR A 495 -22.99 -25.04 33.18
C TYR A 495 -22.77 -23.72 32.45
N ASP A 496 -22.82 -22.63 33.22
CA ASP A 496 -22.44 -21.31 32.71
C ASP A 496 -20.93 -21.25 32.47
N ARG A 497 -20.49 -20.30 31.64
CA ARG A 497 -19.10 -20.19 31.17
C ARG A 497 -18.68 -18.74 31.02
N ALA A 498 -17.45 -18.43 31.39
CA ALA A 498 -16.87 -17.11 31.17
C ALA A 498 -16.34 -16.98 29.74
N GLN A 499 -16.20 -15.74 29.26
CA GLN A 499 -15.59 -15.45 27.98
C GLN A 499 -14.63 -14.26 28.09
N ILE A 500 -13.45 -14.40 27.47
CA ILE A 500 -12.50 -13.33 27.23
C ILE A 500 -12.33 -13.19 25.72
N LYS A 501 -12.40 -11.97 25.21
CA LYS A 501 -12.18 -11.65 23.79
C LYS A 501 -11.10 -10.58 23.67
N VAL A 502 -10.26 -10.71 22.65
CA VAL A 502 -9.36 -9.66 22.18
C VAL A 502 -9.56 -9.46 20.68
N ALA A 503 -9.57 -8.22 20.23
CA ALA A 503 -9.63 -7.89 18.82
C ALA A 503 -8.87 -6.59 18.56
N ILE A 504 -8.23 -6.50 17.41
CA ILE A 504 -7.66 -5.27 16.87
C ILE A 504 -8.34 -4.96 15.53
N GLY A 505 -8.53 -3.68 15.24
CA GLY A 505 -9.31 -3.28 14.07
C GLY A 505 -9.30 -1.79 13.77
N THR A 506 -10.08 -1.43 12.77
CA THR A 506 -10.17 -0.08 12.19
C THR A 506 -11.57 0.53 12.33
N TRP A 507 -12.34 0.07 13.31
CA TRP A 507 -13.75 0.47 13.52
C TRP A 507 -13.94 2.00 13.51
N ASP A 508 -14.66 2.52 12.51
CA ASP A 508 -15.02 3.94 12.43
C ASP A 508 -16.13 4.26 13.44
N TYR A 509 -15.82 5.08 14.44
CA TYR A 509 -16.77 5.49 15.48
C TYR A 509 -18.08 6.10 14.92
N LYS A 510 -18.07 6.68 13.71
CA LYS A 510 -19.30 7.18 13.06
C LYS A 510 -20.20 6.06 12.57
N LYS A 511 -19.63 4.95 12.12
CA LYS A 511 -20.35 3.74 11.67
C LYS A 511 -20.80 2.92 12.87
N TYR A 512 -19.91 2.73 13.86
CA TYR A 512 -20.16 1.87 15.02
C TYR A 512 -20.77 2.61 16.22
N GLY A 513 -21.04 3.91 16.10
CA GLY A 513 -21.84 4.69 17.05
C GLY A 513 -21.14 5.08 18.37
N GLY A 514 -19.87 4.72 18.55
CA GLY A 514 -19.10 5.04 19.74
C GLY A 514 -18.47 6.43 19.71
N THR A 515 -17.29 6.53 20.32
CA THR A 515 -16.48 7.76 20.35
C THR A 515 -15.16 7.54 19.62
N LYS A 516 -14.42 8.61 19.35
CA LYS A 516 -13.11 8.50 18.69
C LYS A 516 -12.14 7.57 19.44
N ASP A 517 -12.20 7.54 20.77
CA ASP A 517 -11.30 6.71 21.59
C ASP A 517 -11.87 5.31 21.86
N SER A 518 -13.19 5.14 21.77
CA SER A 518 -13.89 3.88 22.00
C SER A 518 -14.99 3.70 20.94
N PRO A 519 -14.63 3.21 19.74
CA PRO A 519 -15.46 3.34 18.54
C PRO A 519 -16.69 2.44 18.50
N VAL A 520 -16.67 1.31 19.21
CA VAL A 520 -17.69 0.26 19.08
C VAL A 520 -18.80 0.44 20.12
N HIS A 521 -19.96 0.97 19.73
CA HIS A 521 -21.12 1.09 20.61
C HIS A 521 -21.96 -0.18 20.60
N VAL A 522 -22.16 -0.77 21.78
CA VAL A 522 -23.07 -1.90 22.00
C VAL A 522 -24.16 -1.48 22.96
N ASN A 523 -25.40 -1.76 22.59
CA ASN A 523 -26.58 -1.61 23.43
C ASN A 523 -27.20 -2.98 23.66
N THR A 524 -27.19 -3.49 24.90
CA THR A 524 -27.66 -4.86 25.20
C THR A 524 -29.15 -5.07 24.95
N THR A 525 -29.94 -4.01 24.76
CA THR A 525 -31.36 -4.12 24.36
C THR A 525 -31.57 -4.12 22.85
N ASP A 526 -30.51 -3.96 22.06
CA ASP A 526 -30.53 -3.88 20.61
C ASP A 526 -29.39 -4.73 20.02
N ALA A 527 -29.70 -6.01 19.75
CA ALA A 527 -28.75 -6.96 19.22
C ALA A 527 -28.14 -6.55 17.86
N SER A 528 -28.75 -5.62 17.12
CA SER A 528 -28.19 -5.12 15.86
C SER A 528 -26.93 -4.27 16.05
N THR A 529 -26.69 -3.80 17.28
CA THR A 529 -25.48 -3.06 17.66
C THR A 529 -24.31 -3.98 18.02
N PHE A 530 -24.52 -5.30 18.08
CA PHE A 530 -23.49 -6.24 18.49
C PHE A 530 -22.52 -6.46 17.33
N VAL A 531 -21.23 -6.50 17.63
CA VAL A 531 -20.19 -6.78 16.65
C VAL A 531 -19.71 -8.21 16.81
N ASP A 532 -19.80 -8.98 15.74
CA ASP A 532 -19.15 -10.27 15.64
C ASP A 532 -17.75 -10.09 15.05
N PHE A 533 -16.75 -10.07 15.93
CA PHE A 533 -15.36 -9.86 15.53
C PHE A 533 -14.85 -10.91 14.55
N TYR A 534 -15.44 -12.11 14.44
CA TYR A 534 -15.03 -13.10 13.44
C TYR A 534 -15.43 -12.74 12.01
N THR A 535 -16.51 -11.99 11.85
CA THR A 535 -17.14 -11.72 10.54
C THR A 535 -17.11 -10.25 10.15
N ASP A 536 -16.92 -9.35 11.10
CA ASP A 536 -16.83 -7.91 10.86
C ASP A 536 -15.61 -7.54 10.02
N GLU A 537 -15.84 -6.77 8.95
CA GLU A 537 -14.83 -6.38 7.96
C GLU A 537 -13.74 -5.43 8.50
N SER A 538 -14.04 -4.70 9.57
CA SER A 538 -13.11 -3.75 10.19
C SER A 538 -12.21 -4.44 11.21
N THR A 539 -12.40 -5.73 11.47
CA THR A 539 -11.57 -6.51 12.39
C THR A 539 -10.37 -7.09 11.63
N ILE A 540 -9.16 -6.73 12.06
CA ILE A 540 -7.89 -7.18 11.47
C ILE A 540 -7.51 -8.54 12.00
N ALA A 541 -7.58 -8.70 13.32
CA ALA A 541 -7.29 -9.93 14.02
C ALA A 541 -8.13 -10.00 15.29
N ASN A 542 -8.48 -11.22 15.71
CA ASN A 542 -9.21 -11.45 16.95
C ASN A 542 -8.87 -12.82 17.52
N GLY A 543 -9.10 -12.96 18.82
CA GLY A 543 -9.01 -14.22 19.55
C GLY A 543 -10.06 -14.26 20.63
N ASP A 544 -10.50 -15.47 20.99
CA ASP A 544 -11.42 -15.68 22.10
C ASP A 544 -11.03 -16.86 22.96
N LEU A 545 -11.50 -16.80 24.20
CA LEU A 545 -11.34 -17.84 25.18
C LEU A 545 -12.65 -18.04 25.91
N ILE A 546 -13.14 -19.28 25.93
CA ILE A 546 -14.31 -19.68 26.71
C ILE A 546 -13.86 -20.62 27.83
N ILE A 547 -14.13 -20.23 29.08
CA ILE A 547 -13.68 -20.94 30.28
C ILE A 547 -14.87 -21.68 30.93
N TYR A 548 -14.75 -22.99 31.14
CA TYR A 548 -15.75 -23.83 31.81
C TYR A 548 -15.27 -24.31 33.20
N ASN A 549 -16.21 -24.81 34.01
CA ASN A 549 -15.93 -25.37 35.34
C ASN A 549 -15.42 -26.81 35.34
N ASP A 550 -15.71 -27.59 34.28
CA ASP A 550 -15.21 -28.96 34.13
C ASP A 550 -13.69 -28.99 33.84
N GLY A 551 -13.09 -27.79 33.86
CA GLY A 551 -11.69 -27.49 33.67
C GLY A 551 -11.28 -27.47 32.21
N TYR A 552 -12.18 -27.73 31.26
CA TYR A 552 -11.86 -27.55 29.85
C TYR A 552 -12.12 -26.10 29.42
N MET A 553 -11.37 -25.65 28.43
CA MET A 553 -11.58 -24.39 27.74
C MET A 553 -11.53 -24.54 26.23
N ILE A 554 -12.36 -23.80 25.51
CA ILE A 554 -12.22 -23.68 24.06
C ILE A 554 -11.25 -22.51 23.80
N ASN A 555 -10.13 -22.83 23.17
CA ASN A 555 -9.21 -21.85 22.58
C ASN A 555 -9.07 -22.20 21.09
N ASN A 556 -9.39 -21.25 20.19
CA ASN A 556 -9.36 -21.47 18.74
C ASN A 556 -10.07 -22.77 18.27
N GLY A 557 -11.16 -23.15 18.93
CA GLY A 557 -11.94 -24.35 18.61
C GLY A 557 -11.41 -25.68 19.17
N GLU A 558 -10.28 -25.70 19.89
CA GLU A 558 -9.68 -26.93 20.42
C GLU A 558 -9.92 -27.16 21.91
N LYS A 559 -9.95 -28.46 22.29
CA LYS A 559 -10.12 -28.93 23.67
C LYS A 559 -8.82 -28.96 24.45
N VAL A 560 -8.52 -27.93 25.26
CA VAL A 560 -7.29 -27.86 26.07
C VAL A 560 -7.52 -28.28 27.54
N THR A 561 -6.48 -28.86 28.16
CA THR A 561 -6.44 -29.59 29.44
C THR A 561 -6.95 -28.81 30.67
N ALA A 562 -7.48 -29.58 31.63
CA ALA A 562 -8.16 -29.20 32.85
C ALA A 562 -7.39 -29.47 34.14
N THR A 563 -7.22 -28.45 34.98
CA THR A 563 -7.01 -28.63 36.43
C THR A 563 -7.56 -27.48 37.29
N THR A 564 -8.77 -27.69 37.83
CA THR A 564 -9.32 -27.12 39.09
C THR A 564 -9.47 -25.60 39.23
N SER A 565 -10.12 -25.17 40.31
CA SER A 565 -10.51 -23.79 40.69
C SER A 565 -9.34 -22.82 41.00
N GLY A 566 -8.18 -23.01 40.38
CA GLY A 566 -6.97 -22.20 40.56
C GLY A 566 -6.74 -21.22 39.41
N TRP A 567 -5.71 -20.39 39.55
CA TRP A 567 -5.26 -19.49 38.51
C TRP A 567 -4.56 -20.24 37.38
N ILE A 568 -4.87 -19.87 36.15
CA ILE A 568 -4.24 -20.42 34.95
C ILE A 568 -3.83 -19.25 34.06
N GLU A 569 -2.63 -19.34 33.50
CA GLU A 569 -2.16 -18.42 32.46
C GLU A 569 -2.69 -18.88 31.11
N TYR A 570 -3.33 -17.96 30.40
CA TYR A 570 -3.90 -18.21 29.09
C TYR A 570 -3.19 -17.37 28.06
N ILE A 571 -2.89 -18.00 26.92
CA ILE A 571 -2.42 -17.31 25.71
C ILE A 571 -3.56 -17.43 24.70
N ILE A 572 -4.13 -16.29 24.35
CA ILE A 572 -5.22 -16.15 23.38
C ILE A 572 -4.58 -15.62 22.09
N PRO A 573 -4.31 -16.48 21.09
CA PRO A 573 -3.73 -16.04 19.83
C PRO A 573 -4.68 -15.08 19.12
N LEU A 574 -4.13 -14.06 18.47
CA LEU A 574 -4.88 -13.23 17.53
C LEU A 574 -4.79 -13.86 16.14
N ASP A 575 -5.93 -14.36 15.65
CA ASP A 575 -6.03 -14.89 14.29
C ASP A 575 -6.11 -13.73 13.29
N TYR A 576 -4.98 -13.42 12.64
CA TYR A 576 -4.88 -12.37 11.63
C TYR A 576 -5.59 -12.79 10.33
N ARG A 577 -6.52 -11.95 9.90
CA ARG A 577 -7.21 -12.06 8.60
C ARG A 577 -6.72 -11.00 7.60
N GLN A 578 -6.10 -9.94 8.09
CA GLN A 578 -5.54 -8.85 7.29
C GLN A 578 -4.10 -8.59 7.72
N PHE A 579 -3.14 -8.79 6.82
CA PHE A 579 -1.71 -8.63 7.11
C PHE A 579 -1.15 -7.28 6.63
N THR A 580 -1.87 -6.59 5.75
CA THR A 580 -1.44 -5.33 5.11
C THR A 580 -2.07 -4.07 5.71
N THR A 581 -2.91 -4.22 6.73
CA THR A 581 -3.66 -3.12 7.36
C THR A 581 -3.22 -2.93 8.80
N TYR A 582 -3.02 -1.67 9.20
CA TYR A 582 -2.63 -1.31 10.56
C TYR A 582 -3.86 -1.06 11.42
N PRO A 583 -3.88 -1.55 12.68
CA PRO A 583 -4.98 -1.29 13.59
C PRO A 583 -5.01 0.19 14.00
N THR A 584 -6.21 0.66 14.33
CA THR A 584 -6.40 1.96 14.99
C THR A 584 -6.86 1.80 16.43
N HIS A 585 -7.45 0.65 16.77
CA HIS A 585 -7.97 0.36 18.10
C HIS A 585 -7.77 -1.11 18.50
N ILE A 586 -7.73 -1.32 19.82
CA ILE A 586 -7.82 -2.63 20.46
C ILE A 586 -9.08 -2.70 21.32
N VAL A 587 -9.77 -3.84 21.27
CA VAL A 587 -10.87 -4.21 22.15
C VAL A 587 -10.47 -5.45 22.94
N ILE A 588 -10.45 -5.35 24.26
CA ILE A 588 -10.43 -6.51 25.17
C ILE A 588 -11.71 -6.47 25.98
N SER A 589 -12.42 -7.60 26.05
CA SER A 589 -13.67 -7.74 26.80
C SER A 589 -13.67 -9.04 27.58
N CYS A 590 -13.94 -8.95 28.87
CA CYS A 590 -14.02 -10.07 29.79
C CYS A 590 -15.41 -10.11 30.41
N ALA A 591 -16.06 -11.26 30.37
CA ALA A 591 -17.40 -11.48 30.91
C ALA A 591 -17.45 -12.77 31.74
N THR A 592 -18.06 -12.67 32.91
CA THR A 592 -18.24 -13.80 33.85
C THR A 592 -19.27 -14.82 33.34
N SER A 593 -20.18 -14.38 32.48
CA SER A 593 -21.11 -15.22 31.70
C SER A 593 -21.05 -14.83 30.24
N GLN A 594 -20.76 -15.79 29.35
CA GLN A 594 -20.76 -15.59 27.89
C GLN A 594 -22.09 -15.00 27.40
N PHE A 595 -23.21 -15.39 28.00
CA PHE A 595 -24.54 -14.93 27.63
C PHE A 595 -25.08 -13.83 28.55
N GLY A 596 -24.20 -13.17 29.30
CA GLY A 596 -24.55 -12.12 30.24
C GLY A 596 -25.36 -10.98 29.62
N ASP A 597 -25.01 -10.60 28.38
CA ASP A 597 -25.70 -9.54 27.63
C ASP A 597 -27.13 -9.91 27.23
N TYR A 598 -27.48 -11.20 27.29
CA TYR A 598 -28.83 -11.74 27.10
C TYR A 598 -29.49 -12.14 28.42
N PHE A 599 -29.00 -11.61 29.55
CA PHE A 599 -29.49 -11.87 30.91
C PHE A 599 -29.53 -13.38 31.25
N THR A 600 -28.58 -14.15 30.73
CA THR A 600 -28.55 -15.62 30.85
C THR A 600 -27.22 -16.09 31.42
N GLY A 601 -27.26 -16.97 32.43
CA GLY A 601 -26.08 -17.48 33.13
C GLY A 601 -26.37 -17.96 34.55
N TYR A 602 -25.30 -18.11 35.33
CA TYR A 602 -25.32 -18.47 36.75
C TYR A 602 -25.02 -17.24 37.61
N ASP A 603 -25.97 -16.82 38.44
CA ASP A 603 -25.85 -15.59 39.23
C ASP A 603 -24.79 -15.62 40.35
N GLY A 604 -24.22 -16.80 40.67
CA GLY A 604 -23.09 -16.95 41.58
C GLY A 604 -21.71 -17.01 40.88
N GLY A 605 -21.65 -16.79 39.57
CA GLY A 605 -20.42 -16.85 38.79
C GLY A 605 -19.39 -15.80 39.20
N ARG A 606 -18.11 -16.14 39.16
CA ARG A 606 -16.99 -15.23 39.43
C ARG A 606 -15.81 -15.52 38.51
N LEU A 607 -15.25 -14.47 37.93
CA LEU A 607 -14.06 -14.47 37.08
C LEU A 607 -13.03 -13.51 37.68
N TRP A 608 -11.88 -14.04 38.10
CA TRP A 608 -10.73 -13.24 38.47
C TRP A 608 -9.79 -13.10 37.29
N ILE A 609 -9.16 -11.92 37.17
CA ILE A 609 -8.26 -11.54 36.08
C ILE A 609 -7.05 -10.82 36.66
N ASP A 610 -5.85 -11.14 36.19
CA ASP A 610 -4.61 -10.52 36.62
C ASP A 610 -3.55 -10.55 35.50
N ALA A 611 -2.52 -9.69 35.62
CA ALA A 611 -1.31 -9.65 34.81
C ALA A 611 -1.53 -9.91 33.30
N ALA A 612 -2.25 -9.00 32.63
CA ALA A 612 -2.47 -9.06 31.19
C ALA A 612 -1.24 -8.53 30.42
N GLU A 613 -0.89 -9.15 29.30
CA GLU A 613 0.26 -8.78 28.47
C GLU A 613 -0.05 -9.06 26.99
N LEU A 614 0.41 -8.20 26.09
CA LEU A 614 0.40 -8.49 24.67
C LEU A 614 1.73 -9.10 24.26
N ILE A 615 1.65 -10.21 23.55
CA ILE A 615 2.81 -10.89 22.96
C ILE A 615 3.05 -10.33 21.57
N TYR A 616 4.31 -10.11 21.25
CA TYR A 616 4.77 -9.65 19.95
C TYR A 616 5.73 -10.69 19.39
N GLU A 617 5.52 -11.07 18.14
CA GLU A 617 6.41 -11.97 17.41
C GLU A 617 6.97 -11.27 16.18
#